data_AF-A0A2M8CBB7-F1
#
_entry.id   AF-A0A2M8CBB7-F1
#
_cell.length_a   1.000
_cell.length_b   1.000
_cell.length_c   1.000
_cell.angle_alpha   90.00
_cell.angle_beta   90.00
_cell.angle_gamma   90.00
#
_symmetry.space_group_name_H-M   'P 1'
#
loop_
_entity.id
_entity.type
_entity.pdbx_description
1 polymer ?
#
loop_
_entity_poly.entity_id
_entity_poly.type
_entity_poly.pdbx_seq_one_letter_code
_entity_poly.pdbx_strand_id
1 'polypeptide(L)'
;MTSHRGVQFTNCTFQNEAPWLFETQSRGTGILSTNGGFSVTDGSSFTDLYYGIYAMDVLAQNTFYVHDATFTNYRGVYMSSCYNNQIDGSTFVVPVSITGENMQAYGLYMEHSTGYAIEDNTFTSAESTPTGIGVYVNNSGIDDNEIYSNDFINLQYSIIAQDINRRNTVGGLVFKCNTFNHTTSDITVVGSPNAHDVVNQGIAYHQGALSADPTQLAGNLFYYNTASTDFDDLNNGLNYFNYYYPSNTMSGYEIVEPLDVTLNTVTKWPKQVGTDWSYTNGCPPHTGGGGTLRSQMITSGQQADSTASVLALLVDGGDTPLLTNEVQQSTPPQTVTMYNELMATS
;
A
#
# COMPACT_ATOMS: atom_id res chain seq x y z
N MET A 1 -6.45 -23.99 4.72
CA MET A 1 -5.56 -24.69 3.78
C MET A 1 -6.40 -25.42 2.74
N THR A 2 -6.83 -24.71 1.71
CA THR A 2 -7.44 -25.29 0.51
C THR A 2 -6.36 -25.94 -0.34
N SER A 3 -6.61 -27.17 -0.81
CA SER A 3 -5.73 -27.89 -1.73
C SER A 3 -5.63 -27.11 -3.05
N HIS A 4 -4.55 -26.36 -3.25
CA HIS A 4 -4.24 -25.73 -4.53
C HIS A 4 -3.85 -26.80 -5.56
N ARG A 5 -4.48 -26.76 -6.74
CA ARG A 5 -4.05 -27.55 -7.90
C ARG A 5 -2.97 -26.76 -8.62
N GLY A 6 -1.70 -27.06 -8.35
CA GLY A 6 -0.59 -26.33 -8.95
C GLY A 6 0.75 -26.69 -8.35
N VAL A 7 1.81 -26.04 -8.87
CA VAL A 7 3.15 -26.11 -8.27
C VAL A 7 3.18 -25.19 -7.04
N GLN A 8 3.78 -25.66 -5.95
CA GLN A 8 3.91 -24.89 -4.72
C GLN A 8 5.37 -24.46 -4.54
N PHE A 9 5.57 -23.16 -4.35
CA PHE A 9 6.85 -22.55 -4.02
C PHE A 9 6.75 -22.00 -2.60
N THR A 10 7.40 -22.68 -1.67
CA THR A 10 7.32 -22.37 -0.24
C THR A 10 8.71 -22.07 0.26
N ASN A 11 8.89 -20.90 0.88
CA ASN A 11 10.19 -20.42 1.39
C ASN A 11 11.33 -20.54 0.36
N CYS A 12 11.05 -20.16 -0.90
CA CYS A 12 11.99 -20.24 -2.01
C CYS A 12 12.68 -18.88 -2.24
N THR A 13 13.92 -18.90 -2.74
CA THR A 13 14.65 -17.70 -3.17
C THR A 13 14.90 -17.74 -4.66
N PHE A 14 14.41 -16.72 -5.37
CA PHE A 14 14.63 -16.49 -6.78
C PHE A 14 15.47 -15.23 -6.94
N GLN A 15 16.72 -15.39 -7.38
CA GLN A 15 17.67 -14.28 -7.45
C GLN A 15 18.49 -14.31 -8.72
N ASN A 16 18.69 -13.12 -9.32
CA ASN A 16 19.76 -12.91 -10.27
C ASN A 16 21.03 -12.52 -9.51
N GLU A 17 22.07 -13.35 -9.54
CA GLU A 17 23.35 -13.08 -8.85
C GLU A 17 24.28 -12.14 -9.62
N ALA A 18 23.95 -11.81 -10.87
CA ALA A 18 24.76 -10.95 -11.74
C ALA A 18 23.94 -9.85 -12.43
N PRO A 19 23.11 -9.06 -11.72
CA PRO A 19 22.20 -8.09 -12.35
C PRO A 19 22.93 -6.94 -13.04
N TRP A 20 24.19 -6.68 -12.66
CA TRP A 20 25.05 -5.66 -13.23
C TRP A 20 25.59 -6.01 -14.62
N LEU A 21 25.54 -7.30 -15.00
CA LEU A 21 25.98 -7.77 -16.32
C LEU A 21 24.88 -7.67 -17.38
N PHE A 22 23.65 -7.40 -16.97
CA PHE A 22 22.49 -7.39 -17.86
C PHE A 22 21.74 -6.07 -17.75
N GLU A 23 21.28 -5.57 -18.89
CA GLU A 23 20.24 -4.53 -18.90
C GLU A 23 19.01 -5.02 -18.15
N THR A 24 18.25 -4.10 -17.55
CA THR A 24 17.14 -4.41 -16.66
C THR A 24 16.14 -5.40 -17.25
N GLN A 25 15.83 -5.31 -18.55
CA GLN A 25 14.87 -6.19 -19.24
C GLN A 25 15.42 -7.60 -19.45
N SER A 26 16.74 -7.77 -19.40
CA SER A 26 17.44 -9.04 -19.59
C SER A 26 17.79 -9.72 -18.26
N ARG A 27 17.34 -9.17 -17.12
CA ARG A 27 17.63 -9.73 -15.79
C ARG A 27 16.85 -11.01 -15.46
N GLY A 28 15.96 -11.44 -16.35
CA GLY A 28 15.22 -12.69 -16.22
C GLY A 28 13.93 -12.60 -15.40
N THR A 29 13.26 -13.74 -15.25
CA THR A 29 11.98 -13.88 -14.57
C THR A 29 12.08 -14.98 -13.52
N GLY A 30 11.57 -14.74 -12.30
CA GLY A 30 11.58 -15.74 -11.23
C GLY A 30 10.63 -16.91 -11.54
N ILE A 31 9.33 -16.60 -11.67
CA ILE A 31 8.31 -17.57 -12.10
C ILE A 31 7.63 -17.06 -13.37
N LEU A 32 7.71 -17.88 -14.43
CA LEU A 32 6.93 -17.69 -15.65
C LEU A 32 5.82 -18.75 -15.69
N SER A 33 4.56 -18.34 -15.60
CA SER A 33 3.40 -19.23 -15.70
C SER A 33 2.57 -18.89 -16.94
N THR A 34 2.17 -19.93 -17.68
CA THR A 34 1.22 -19.81 -18.80
C THR A 34 0.18 -20.91 -18.66
N ASN A 35 -1.08 -20.53 -18.46
CA ASN A 35 -2.21 -21.41 -18.22
C ASN A 35 -1.96 -22.42 -17.08
N GLY A 36 -1.34 -21.96 -15.99
CA GLY A 36 -0.95 -22.80 -14.86
C GLY A 36 -1.24 -22.16 -13.52
N GLY A 37 -1.87 -22.93 -12.62
CA GLY A 37 -2.04 -22.55 -11.23
C GLY A 37 -0.78 -22.83 -10.41
N PHE A 38 -0.48 -21.98 -9.44
CA PHE A 38 0.64 -22.14 -8.53
C PHE A 38 0.38 -21.42 -7.20
N SER A 39 1.20 -21.68 -6.19
CA SER A 39 1.21 -20.88 -4.96
C SER A 39 2.63 -20.48 -4.60
N VAL A 40 2.77 -19.26 -4.09
CA VAL A 40 4.00 -18.74 -3.51
C VAL A 40 3.70 -18.37 -2.06
N THR A 41 4.35 -19.03 -1.11
CA THR A 41 4.04 -18.89 0.32
C THR A 41 5.28 -18.83 1.21
N ASP A 42 5.04 -18.48 2.47
CA ASP A 42 5.94 -18.67 3.61
C ASP A 42 7.32 -18.00 3.42
N GLY A 43 7.34 -16.71 3.12
CA GLY A 43 8.58 -15.93 3.08
C GLY A 43 9.40 -16.09 1.80
N SER A 44 8.79 -16.58 0.72
CA SER A 44 9.48 -16.65 -0.58
C SER A 44 9.94 -15.27 -1.07
N SER A 45 11.10 -15.19 -1.71
CA SER A 45 11.76 -13.94 -2.09
C SER A 45 12.18 -13.89 -3.56
N PHE A 46 12.02 -12.73 -4.18
CA PHE A 46 12.35 -12.44 -5.58
C PHE A 46 13.23 -11.19 -5.65
N THR A 47 14.47 -11.34 -6.10
CA THR A 47 15.47 -10.25 -6.02
C THR A 47 16.23 -10.07 -7.33
N ASP A 48 16.42 -8.82 -7.73
CA ASP A 48 17.27 -8.42 -8.87
C ASP A 48 16.83 -8.96 -10.25
N LEU A 49 15.56 -9.36 -10.36
CA LEU A 49 14.96 -9.85 -11.60
C LEU A 49 14.29 -8.72 -12.40
N TYR A 50 14.01 -8.98 -13.69
CA TYR A 50 13.13 -8.10 -14.47
C TYR A 50 11.68 -8.27 -14.01
N TYR A 51 11.24 -9.53 -13.89
CA TYR A 51 9.96 -9.91 -13.30
C TYR A 51 10.16 -10.85 -12.12
N GLY A 52 9.54 -10.58 -10.98
CA GLY A 52 9.40 -11.59 -9.93
C GLY A 52 8.53 -12.74 -10.43
N ILE A 53 7.28 -12.40 -10.76
CA ILE A 53 6.30 -13.32 -11.35
C ILE A 53 5.73 -12.71 -12.64
N TYR A 54 5.70 -13.52 -13.69
CA TYR A 54 5.00 -13.23 -14.93
C TYR A 54 3.98 -14.34 -15.18
N ALA A 55 2.70 -14.05 -15.00
CA ALA A 55 1.62 -15.02 -15.13
C ALA A 55 0.64 -14.62 -16.24
N MET A 56 0.30 -15.57 -17.10
CA MET A 56 -0.79 -15.42 -18.07
C MET A 56 -1.72 -16.63 -18.00
N ASP A 57 -3.02 -16.42 -17.95
CA ASP A 57 -4.01 -17.50 -18.03
C ASP A 57 -5.08 -17.19 -19.09
N VAL A 58 -4.75 -17.46 -20.34
CA VAL A 58 -5.62 -17.17 -21.50
C VAL A 58 -6.91 -17.99 -21.46
N LEU A 59 -6.96 -19.07 -20.67
CA LEU A 59 -8.13 -19.92 -20.51
C LEU A 59 -9.03 -19.51 -19.33
N ALA A 60 -8.57 -18.63 -18.43
CA ALA A 60 -9.26 -18.23 -17.20
C ALA A 60 -9.75 -19.44 -16.35
N GLN A 61 -8.94 -20.50 -16.27
CA GLN A 61 -9.26 -21.76 -15.56
C GLN A 61 -8.36 -22.00 -14.35
N ASN A 62 -7.28 -21.25 -14.22
CA ASN A 62 -6.25 -21.47 -13.24
C ASN A 62 -6.13 -20.26 -12.32
N THR A 63 -6.08 -20.54 -11.03
CA THR A 63 -5.87 -19.52 -10.00
C THR A 63 -4.47 -19.69 -9.43
N PHE A 64 -3.83 -18.57 -9.08
CA PHE A 64 -2.62 -18.59 -8.28
C PHE A 64 -2.75 -17.72 -7.03
N TYR A 65 -1.89 -18.02 -6.07
CA TYR A 65 -1.88 -17.40 -4.74
C TYR A 65 -0.47 -16.93 -4.42
N VAL A 66 -0.34 -15.71 -3.93
CA VAL A 66 0.92 -15.16 -3.42
C VAL A 66 0.64 -14.65 -2.02
N HIS A 67 1.24 -15.30 -1.04
CA HIS A 67 1.05 -15.00 0.37
C HIS A 67 2.41 -14.86 1.06
N ASP A 68 2.57 -13.83 1.89
CA ASP A 68 3.78 -13.60 2.68
C ASP A 68 5.08 -13.67 1.84
N ALA A 69 5.09 -13.06 0.65
CA ALA A 69 6.26 -13.03 -0.23
C ALA A 69 6.89 -11.64 -0.33
N THR A 70 8.18 -11.58 -0.64
CA THR A 70 8.93 -10.32 -0.80
C THR A 70 9.47 -10.17 -2.22
N PHE A 71 9.16 -9.03 -2.84
CA PHE A 71 9.60 -8.68 -4.19
C PHE A 71 10.50 -7.45 -4.15
N THR A 72 11.75 -7.59 -4.59
CA THR A 72 12.74 -6.52 -4.75
C THR A 72 13.36 -6.62 -6.13
N ASN A 73 12.55 -6.32 -7.13
CA ASN A 73 12.80 -6.54 -8.56
C ASN A 73 12.25 -5.36 -9.36
N TYR A 74 12.52 -5.30 -10.67
CA TYR A 74 12.00 -4.20 -11.48
C TYR A 74 10.47 -4.20 -11.65
N ARG A 75 9.87 -5.39 -11.81
CA ARG A 75 8.41 -5.61 -11.86
C ARG A 75 8.07 -6.77 -10.94
N GLY A 76 7.25 -6.54 -9.91
CA GLY A 76 6.90 -7.56 -8.90
C GLY A 76 6.12 -8.69 -9.52
N VAL A 77 4.82 -8.45 -9.70
CA VAL A 77 3.90 -9.40 -10.30
C VAL A 77 3.26 -8.75 -11.51
N TYR A 78 3.37 -9.41 -12.65
CA TYR A 78 2.51 -9.14 -13.80
C TYR A 78 1.56 -10.32 -13.96
N MET A 79 0.26 -10.02 -14.05
CA MET A 79 -0.75 -11.01 -14.38
C MET A 79 -1.66 -10.54 -15.51
N SER A 80 -1.94 -11.43 -16.45
CA SER A 80 -2.81 -11.15 -17.60
C SER A 80 -3.84 -12.26 -17.83
N SER A 81 -5.10 -11.86 -18.02
CA SER A 81 -6.24 -12.77 -18.21
C SER A 81 -6.49 -13.72 -17.03
N CYS A 82 -5.94 -13.44 -15.85
CA CYS A 82 -6.04 -14.35 -14.71
C CYS A 82 -7.36 -14.13 -13.95
N TYR A 83 -7.97 -15.21 -13.45
CA TYR A 83 -9.25 -15.18 -12.74
C TYR A 83 -9.10 -15.67 -11.30
N ASN A 84 -9.80 -15.06 -10.33
CA ASN A 84 -9.86 -15.50 -8.92
C ASN A 84 -8.50 -15.70 -8.22
N ASN A 85 -7.55 -14.81 -8.47
CA ASN A 85 -6.21 -14.84 -7.85
C ASN A 85 -6.20 -14.06 -6.54
N GLN A 86 -5.35 -14.47 -5.62
CA GLN A 86 -5.19 -13.79 -4.34
C GLN A 86 -3.72 -13.42 -4.15
N ILE A 87 -3.48 -12.16 -3.80
CA ILE A 87 -2.16 -11.66 -3.44
C ILE A 87 -2.32 -10.91 -2.14
N ASP A 88 -1.77 -11.46 -1.07
CA ASP A 88 -1.94 -10.91 0.27
C ASP A 88 -0.72 -11.05 1.18
N GLY A 89 -0.64 -10.19 2.19
CA GLY A 89 0.45 -10.22 3.17
C GLY A 89 1.86 -9.98 2.60
N SER A 90 1.97 -9.57 1.33
CA SER A 90 3.23 -9.53 0.60
C SER A 90 3.83 -8.13 0.56
N THR A 91 5.16 -8.05 0.45
CA THR A 91 5.91 -6.79 0.37
C THR A 91 6.51 -6.59 -1.01
N PHE A 92 6.29 -5.41 -1.59
CA PHE A 92 6.78 -5.00 -2.88
C PHE A 92 7.65 -3.75 -2.75
N VAL A 93 8.95 -3.90 -3.05
CA VAL A 93 9.90 -2.79 -3.13
C VAL A 93 10.09 -2.42 -4.60
N VAL A 94 9.56 -1.27 -5.00
CA VAL A 94 9.49 -0.79 -6.37
C VAL A 94 10.66 0.16 -6.65
N PRO A 95 11.57 -0.18 -7.58
CA PRO A 95 12.70 0.69 -7.89
C PRO A 95 12.26 1.88 -8.76
N VAL A 96 13.19 2.83 -8.95
CA VAL A 96 12.98 3.92 -9.90
C VAL A 96 12.69 3.40 -11.31
N SER A 97 11.68 3.99 -11.96
CA SER A 97 11.41 3.72 -13.37
C SER A 97 12.56 4.22 -14.23
N ILE A 98 12.89 3.47 -15.28
CA ILE A 98 13.99 3.85 -16.17
C ILE A 98 13.38 4.76 -17.23
N THR A 99 13.98 5.92 -17.44
CA THR A 99 13.48 6.87 -18.44
C THR A 99 13.68 6.29 -19.85
N GLY A 100 12.59 6.17 -20.62
CA GLY A 100 12.59 5.52 -21.93
C GLY A 100 11.30 4.74 -22.22
N GLU A 101 11.15 4.24 -23.44
CA GLU A 101 9.94 3.62 -24.00
C GLU A 101 9.24 2.62 -23.04
N ASN A 102 8.10 3.01 -22.44
CA ASN A 102 7.21 2.13 -21.65
C ASN A 102 7.88 1.32 -20.52
N MET A 103 8.99 1.82 -19.97
CA MET A 103 9.77 1.17 -18.91
C MET A 103 9.36 1.68 -17.53
N GLN A 104 8.14 1.34 -17.14
CA GLN A 104 7.65 1.61 -15.78
C GLN A 104 7.96 0.42 -14.87
N ALA A 105 8.50 0.73 -13.69
CA ALA A 105 8.64 -0.17 -12.57
C ALA A 105 7.33 -0.20 -11.77
N TYR A 106 6.91 -1.39 -11.35
CA TYR A 106 5.68 -1.54 -10.58
C TYR A 106 5.74 -2.72 -9.59
N GLY A 107 4.95 -2.64 -8.52
CA GLY A 107 4.72 -3.74 -7.61
C GLY A 107 3.83 -4.80 -8.24
N LEU A 108 2.62 -4.40 -8.64
CA LEU A 108 1.62 -5.28 -9.24
C LEU A 108 1.00 -4.65 -10.49
N TYR A 109 0.98 -5.39 -11.59
CA TYR A 109 0.26 -5.02 -12.80
C TYR A 109 -0.73 -6.13 -13.17
N MET A 110 -1.99 -5.76 -13.33
CA MET A 110 -3.09 -6.65 -13.68
C MET A 110 -3.70 -6.21 -15.00
N GLU A 111 -3.68 -7.08 -15.99
CA GLU A 111 -4.27 -6.83 -17.30
C GLU A 111 -5.41 -7.82 -17.54
N HIS A 112 -6.60 -7.36 -17.92
CA HIS A 112 -7.71 -8.26 -18.27
C HIS A 112 -8.02 -9.34 -17.21
N SER A 113 -7.70 -9.06 -15.94
CA SER A 113 -7.79 -10.01 -14.84
C SER A 113 -8.94 -9.61 -13.92
N THR A 114 -9.66 -10.58 -13.35
CA THR A 114 -10.90 -10.30 -12.59
C THR A 114 -11.18 -11.33 -11.51
N GLY A 115 -12.09 -11.02 -10.59
CA GLY A 115 -12.39 -11.82 -9.40
C GLY A 115 -11.25 -11.90 -8.38
N TYR A 116 -10.26 -11.01 -8.48
CA TYR A 116 -9.08 -11.04 -7.62
C TYR A 116 -9.34 -10.44 -6.24
N ALA A 117 -8.53 -10.83 -5.26
CA ALA A 117 -8.42 -10.17 -3.97
C ALA A 117 -6.96 -9.74 -3.76
N ILE A 118 -6.73 -8.42 -3.64
CA ILE A 118 -5.42 -7.85 -3.36
C ILE A 118 -5.50 -7.16 -2.00
N GLU A 119 -4.96 -7.80 -0.96
CA GLU A 119 -5.19 -7.34 0.41
C GLU A 119 -3.97 -7.45 1.33
N ASP A 120 -3.87 -6.54 2.30
CA ASP A 120 -2.82 -6.57 3.33
C ASP A 120 -1.37 -6.59 2.78
N ASN A 121 -1.15 -6.03 1.59
CA ASN A 121 0.19 -5.90 1.02
C ASN A 121 0.79 -4.53 1.35
N THR A 122 2.12 -4.46 1.32
CA THR A 122 2.87 -3.21 1.39
C THR A 122 3.59 -2.95 0.07
N PHE A 123 3.35 -1.79 -0.53
CA PHE A 123 4.04 -1.31 -1.72
C PHE A 123 4.86 -0.08 -1.34
N THR A 124 6.17 -0.13 -1.57
CA THR A 124 7.08 0.97 -1.21
C THR A 124 8.10 1.25 -2.31
N SER A 125 8.45 2.51 -2.51
CA SER A 125 9.60 2.86 -3.37
C SER A 125 10.93 2.44 -2.72
N ALA A 126 11.88 2.02 -3.55
CA ALA A 126 13.26 1.77 -3.12
C ALA A 126 14.05 3.07 -2.90
N GLU A 127 13.58 4.19 -3.45
CA GLU A 127 14.24 5.49 -3.40
C GLU A 127 13.73 6.36 -2.26
N SER A 128 14.50 7.36 -1.82
CA SER A 128 14.05 8.32 -0.82
C SER A 128 13.03 9.34 -1.33
N THR A 129 12.88 9.46 -2.66
CA THR A 129 11.86 10.30 -3.30
C THR A 129 10.75 9.43 -3.89
N PRO A 130 9.52 9.94 -3.99
CA PRO A 130 8.42 9.18 -4.57
C PRO A 130 8.70 8.76 -6.02
N THR A 131 8.77 7.45 -6.26
CA THR A 131 8.97 6.88 -7.61
C THR A 131 8.17 5.60 -7.79
N GLY A 132 8.00 5.15 -9.04
CA GLY A 132 7.39 3.86 -9.34
C GLY A 132 5.87 3.81 -9.12
N ILE A 133 5.29 2.66 -9.43
CA ILE A 133 3.85 2.41 -9.36
C ILE A 133 3.58 1.27 -8.38
N GLY A 134 2.68 1.45 -7.41
CA GLY A 134 2.28 0.38 -6.49
C GLY A 134 1.49 -0.69 -7.22
N VAL A 135 0.25 -0.35 -7.57
CA VAL A 135 -0.70 -1.23 -8.26
C VAL A 135 -1.20 -0.56 -9.55
N TYR A 136 -1.20 -1.32 -10.63
CA TYR A 136 -1.76 -0.93 -11.91
C TYR A 136 -2.84 -1.93 -12.33
N VAL A 137 -4.09 -1.48 -12.45
CA VAL A 137 -5.20 -2.27 -12.97
C VAL A 137 -5.53 -1.78 -14.37
N ASN A 138 -5.52 -2.66 -15.36
CA ASN A 138 -5.87 -2.36 -16.74
C ASN A 138 -6.97 -3.30 -17.22
N ASN A 139 -8.15 -2.75 -17.47
CA ASN A 139 -9.29 -3.49 -18.01
C ASN A 139 -9.69 -4.74 -17.19
N SER A 140 -9.92 -4.63 -15.88
CA SER A 140 -10.40 -5.75 -15.05
C SER A 140 -11.84 -6.22 -15.36
N GLY A 141 -12.52 -5.50 -16.25
CA GLY A 141 -13.85 -5.83 -16.74
C GLY A 141 -14.96 -5.25 -15.87
N ILE A 142 -16.11 -5.93 -15.89
CA ILE A 142 -17.36 -5.45 -15.29
C ILE A 142 -17.71 -6.18 -13.99
N ASP A 143 -16.85 -7.08 -13.54
CA ASP A 143 -17.08 -7.84 -12.32
C ASP A 143 -16.53 -7.09 -11.11
N ASP A 144 -17.09 -7.39 -9.95
CA ASP A 144 -16.69 -6.76 -8.70
C ASP A 144 -15.29 -7.24 -8.33
N ASN A 145 -14.42 -6.27 -8.07
CA ASN A 145 -13.03 -6.50 -7.68
C ASN A 145 -12.71 -5.54 -6.55
N GLU A 146 -11.81 -5.94 -5.66
CA GLU A 146 -11.45 -5.13 -4.50
C GLU A 146 -9.93 -5.13 -4.30
N ILE A 147 -9.39 -3.93 -4.11
CA ILE A 147 -8.06 -3.70 -3.54
C ILE A 147 -8.31 -3.13 -2.15
N TYR A 148 -8.12 -4.01 -1.16
CA TYR A 148 -8.53 -3.79 0.21
C TYR A 148 -7.32 -3.67 1.10
N SER A 149 -7.23 -2.62 1.92
CA SER A 149 -6.32 -2.67 3.05
C SER A 149 -4.87 -2.90 2.60
N ASN A 150 -4.34 -2.11 1.67
CA ASN A 150 -2.92 -2.15 1.33
C ASN A 150 -2.25 -0.85 1.80
N ASP A 151 -0.95 -0.92 2.08
CA ASP A 151 -0.15 0.22 2.48
C ASP A 151 0.73 0.67 1.32
N PHE A 152 0.57 1.91 0.88
CA PHE A 152 1.31 2.52 -0.22
C PHE A 152 2.21 3.63 0.31
N ILE A 153 3.52 3.44 0.18
CA ILE A 153 4.50 4.28 0.87
C ILE A 153 5.49 4.84 -0.15
N ASN A 154 5.63 6.16 -0.17
CA ASN A 154 6.67 6.83 -0.94
C ASN A 154 6.64 6.49 -2.44
N LEU A 155 5.46 6.32 -3.03
CA LEU A 155 5.29 5.97 -4.46
C LEU A 155 4.92 7.20 -5.28
N GLN A 156 5.33 7.24 -6.55
CA GLN A 156 4.85 8.28 -7.46
C GLN A 156 3.38 8.08 -7.79
N TYR A 157 2.97 6.84 -8.09
CA TYR A 157 1.57 6.47 -8.24
C TYR A 157 1.28 5.27 -7.36
N SER A 158 0.38 5.43 -6.40
CA SER A 158 0.03 4.32 -5.52
C SER A 158 -0.88 3.33 -6.24
N ILE A 159 -2.02 3.82 -6.75
CA ILE A 159 -2.95 3.02 -7.56
C ILE A 159 -3.27 3.74 -8.87
N ILE A 160 -3.14 3.00 -9.98
CA ILE A 160 -3.66 3.39 -11.29
C ILE A 160 -4.74 2.40 -11.71
N ALA A 161 -5.93 2.89 -12.07
CA ALA A 161 -6.93 2.13 -12.79
C ALA A 161 -7.12 2.70 -14.19
N GLN A 162 -6.89 1.84 -15.20
CA GLN A 162 -7.01 2.19 -16.60
C GLN A 162 -8.19 1.48 -17.25
N ASP A 163 -8.95 2.24 -18.05
CA ASP A 163 -10.00 1.74 -18.94
C ASP A 163 -11.17 1.07 -18.20
N ILE A 164 -11.59 -0.14 -18.59
CA ILE A 164 -12.86 -0.75 -18.17
C ILE A 164 -12.66 -1.54 -16.87
N ASN A 165 -13.06 -0.95 -15.75
CA ASN A 165 -13.05 -1.59 -14.43
C ASN A 165 -14.39 -1.41 -13.70
N ARG A 166 -15.49 -1.20 -14.45
CA ARG A 166 -16.83 -1.01 -13.89
C ARG A 166 -17.95 -1.54 -14.76
N ARG A 167 -19.06 -1.86 -14.10
CA ARG A 167 -20.35 -2.17 -14.73
C ARG A 167 -21.29 -0.98 -14.58
N ASN A 168 -21.13 0.01 -15.44
CA ASN A 168 -21.91 1.25 -15.40
C ASN A 168 -22.08 1.78 -13.96
N THR A 169 -23.30 1.77 -13.40
CA THR A 169 -23.62 2.25 -12.05
C THR A 169 -23.84 1.15 -11.00
N VAL A 170 -23.60 -0.13 -11.32
CA VAL A 170 -24.04 -1.26 -10.48
C VAL A 170 -22.94 -2.14 -9.90
N GLY A 171 -21.70 -2.04 -10.39
CA GLY A 171 -20.59 -2.85 -9.88
C GLY A 171 -19.25 -2.45 -10.47
N GLY A 172 -18.18 -3.14 -10.06
CA GLY A 172 -16.82 -2.93 -10.55
C GLY A 172 -15.76 -2.91 -9.46
N LEU A 173 -14.61 -2.35 -9.82
CA LEU A 173 -13.47 -2.17 -8.95
C LEU A 173 -13.72 -1.11 -7.86
N VAL A 174 -13.53 -1.51 -6.61
CA VAL A 174 -13.51 -0.61 -5.45
C VAL A 174 -12.15 -0.61 -4.77
N PHE A 175 -11.78 0.57 -4.27
CA PHE A 175 -10.62 0.76 -3.41
C PHE A 175 -11.12 1.06 -2.00
N LYS A 176 -10.80 0.17 -1.06
CA LYS A 176 -11.28 0.31 0.32
C LYS A 176 -10.14 0.13 1.32
N CYS A 177 -10.15 0.94 2.37
CA CYS A 177 -9.27 0.79 3.52
C CYS A 177 -7.76 0.84 3.23
N ASN A 178 -7.34 1.31 2.05
CA ASN A 178 -5.92 1.47 1.75
C ASN A 178 -5.35 2.67 2.49
N THR A 179 -4.06 2.63 2.82
CA THR A 179 -3.35 3.76 3.40
C THR A 179 -2.32 4.29 2.43
N PHE A 180 -2.25 5.60 2.32
CA PHE A 180 -1.31 6.30 1.46
C PHE A 180 -0.42 7.18 2.34
N ASN A 181 0.90 7.08 2.15
CA ASN A 181 1.86 7.84 2.93
C ASN A 181 3.02 8.30 2.04
N HIS A 182 3.21 9.61 1.97
CA HIS A 182 4.27 10.25 1.20
C HIS A 182 4.21 9.92 -0.30
N THR A 183 3.01 9.82 -0.87
CA THR A 183 2.83 9.47 -2.28
C THR A 183 2.57 10.73 -3.12
N THR A 184 2.90 10.72 -4.42
CA THR A 184 2.59 11.87 -5.31
C THR A 184 1.17 11.81 -5.86
N SER A 185 0.58 10.63 -5.93
CA SER A 185 -0.79 10.41 -6.36
C SER A 185 -1.30 9.12 -5.74
N ASP A 186 -2.38 9.23 -4.98
CA ASP A 186 -2.96 8.12 -4.25
C ASP A 186 -3.77 7.22 -5.20
N ILE A 187 -4.81 7.77 -5.84
CA ILE A 187 -5.66 7.03 -6.77
C ILE A 187 -5.82 7.83 -8.06
N THR A 188 -5.39 7.22 -9.17
CA THR A 188 -5.50 7.79 -10.52
C THR A 188 -6.34 6.88 -11.42
N VAL A 189 -7.38 7.44 -12.02
CA VAL A 189 -8.29 6.77 -12.97
C VAL A 189 -8.15 7.41 -14.35
N VAL A 190 -7.64 6.66 -15.31
CA VAL A 190 -7.28 7.14 -16.66
C VAL A 190 -7.78 6.18 -17.72
N GLY A 191 -7.81 6.59 -18.98
CA GLY A 191 -8.18 5.69 -20.07
C GLY A 191 -7.40 5.93 -21.34
N SER A 192 -7.42 4.91 -22.17
CA SER A 192 -6.83 4.91 -23.50
C SER A 192 -7.63 5.81 -24.43
N PRO A 193 -6.96 6.60 -25.31
CA PRO A 193 -7.65 7.34 -26.34
C PRO A 193 -8.35 6.34 -27.29
N ASN A 194 -9.64 6.56 -27.56
CA ASN A 194 -10.51 5.76 -28.44
C ASN A 194 -11.15 4.48 -27.84
N ALA A 195 -11.41 4.43 -26.53
CA ALA A 195 -12.17 3.32 -25.99
C ALA A 195 -13.59 3.23 -26.59
N HIS A 196 -13.95 2.02 -27.01
CA HIS A 196 -15.24 1.75 -27.64
C HIS A 196 -16.41 1.61 -26.65
N ASP A 197 -16.12 1.28 -25.39
CA ASP A 197 -17.11 1.16 -24.31
C ASP A 197 -16.93 2.28 -23.28
N VAL A 198 -17.41 3.45 -23.65
CA VAL A 198 -17.31 4.66 -22.82
C VAL A 198 -18.15 4.51 -21.54
N VAL A 199 -19.19 3.67 -21.50
CA VAL A 199 -20.09 3.57 -20.33
C VAL A 199 -19.43 2.78 -19.18
N ASN A 200 -18.64 1.78 -19.53
CA ASN A 200 -17.97 0.92 -18.56
C ASN A 200 -16.52 1.34 -18.25
N GLN A 201 -16.05 2.45 -18.82
CA GLN A 201 -14.76 3.04 -18.43
C GLN A 201 -14.80 3.63 -17.01
N GLY A 202 -13.70 3.47 -16.28
CA GLY A 202 -13.51 3.96 -14.91
C GLY A 202 -13.64 2.84 -13.88
N ILE A 203 -13.87 3.23 -12.63
CA ILE A 203 -14.04 2.34 -11.47
C ILE A 203 -15.50 2.32 -11.00
N ALA A 204 -15.83 1.48 -10.03
CA ALA A 204 -17.20 1.33 -9.55
C ALA A 204 -17.82 2.68 -9.20
N TYR A 205 -19.07 2.89 -9.62
CA TYR A 205 -19.81 4.14 -9.44
C TYR A 205 -20.03 4.52 -7.96
N HIS A 206 -19.91 3.56 -7.05
CA HIS A 206 -19.93 3.77 -5.61
C HIS A 206 -18.63 3.22 -5.01
N GLN A 207 -17.75 4.12 -4.55
CA GLN A 207 -16.60 3.77 -3.71
C GLN A 207 -17.05 3.83 -2.25
N GLY A 208 -17.33 2.65 -1.68
CA GLY A 208 -18.11 2.51 -0.44
C GLY A 208 -19.62 2.63 -0.69
N ALA A 209 -20.39 2.74 0.38
CA ALA A 209 -21.86 2.76 0.32
C ALA A 209 -22.48 3.94 1.08
N LEU A 210 -23.68 4.31 0.67
CA LEU A 210 -24.57 5.21 1.41
C LEU A 210 -25.13 4.49 2.65
N SER A 211 -24.30 4.33 3.68
CA SER A 211 -24.62 3.55 4.88
C SER A 211 -24.19 4.26 6.17
N ALA A 212 -24.82 3.87 7.28
CA ALA A 212 -24.41 4.23 8.63
C ALA A 212 -23.52 3.15 9.29
N ASP A 213 -23.29 2.03 8.58
CA ASP A 213 -22.33 1.00 8.96
C ASP A 213 -20.91 1.47 8.61
N PRO A 214 -19.99 1.63 9.59
CA PRO A 214 -18.64 2.12 9.32
C PRO A 214 -17.84 1.21 8.38
N THR A 215 -18.17 -0.08 8.30
CA THR A 215 -17.47 -1.08 7.46
C THR A 215 -17.82 -0.98 5.97
N GLN A 216 -18.91 -0.29 5.66
CA GLN A 216 -19.42 -0.13 4.31
C GLN A 216 -18.94 1.15 3.62
N LEU A 217 -18.28 2.05 4.36
CA LEU A 217 -17.66 3.26 3.81
C LEU A 217 -16.34 2.91 3.09
N ALA A 218 -15.80 3.83 2.30
CA ALA A 218 -14.57 3.58 1.55
C ALA A 218 -13.36 3.37 2.48
N GLY A 219 -13.20 4.23 3.50
CA GLY A 219 -12.23 4.06 4.57
C GLY A 219 -10.75 4.16 4.17
N ASN A 220 -10.41 4.58 2.95
CA ASN A 220 -9.02 4.84 2.59
C ASN A 220 -8.49 6.05 3.38
N LEU A 221 -7.21 6.01 3.77
CA LEU A 221 -6.49 7.09 4.46
C LEU A 221 -5.54 7.76 3.47
N PHE A 222 -5.87 8.97 3.03
CA PHE A 222 -5.15 9.71 2.00
C PHE A 222 -3.89 10.40 2.52
N TYR A 223 -2.92 10.61 1.63
CA TYR A 223 -1.75 11.40 1.93
C TYR A 223 -1.97 12.86 1.54
N TYR A 224 -2.19 13.71 2.54
CA TYR A 224 -2.31 15.15 2.31
C TYR A 224 -0.95 15.78 2.02
N ASN A 225 -0.71 16.09 0.75
CA ASN A 225 0.38 16.95 0.35
C ASN A 225 -0.07 18.43 0.47
N THR A 226 0.86 19.37 0.65
CA THR A 226 0.52 20.78 0.97
C THR A 226 0.13 21.65 -0.24
N ALA A 227 -0.01 21.10 -1.44
CA ALA A 227 -0.30 21.85 -2.66
C ALA A 227 -1.78 21.76 -3.05
N SER A 228 -2.58 22.74 -2.61
CA SER A 228 -4.06 22.74 -2.72
C SER A 228 -4.66 22.85 -4.15
N THR A 229 -3.96 22.41 -5.19
CA THR A 229 -4.41 22.49 -6.60
C THR A 229 -3.98 21.30 -7.45
N ASP A 230 -3.29 20.30 -6.91
CA ASP A 230 -3.16 19.01 -7.59
C ASP A 230 -4.42 18.18 -7.31
N PHE A 231 -4.64 17.13 -8.10
CA PHE A 231 -5.76 16.20 -7.90
C PHE A 231 -5.15 14.87 -7.44
N ASP A 232 -4.35 14.89 -6.38
CA ASP A 232 -3.49 13.79 -5.98
C ASP A 232 -4.22 12.70 -5.18
N ASP A 233 -5.24 13.05 -4.38
CA ASP A 233 -6.06 12.07 -3.64
C ASP A 233 -6.93 11.22 -4.59
N LEU A 234 -7.76 11.89 -5.40
CA LEU A 234 -8.66 11.25 -6.37
C LEU A 234 -8.65 11.96 -7.74
N ASN A 235 -7.73 11.52 -8.60
CA ASN A 235 -7.67 11.95 -9.99
C ASN A 235 -8.54 11.06 -10.88
N ASN A 236 -9.62 11.58 -11.45
CA ASN A 236 -10.50 10.83 -12.34
C ASN A 236 -10.70 11.52 -13.68
N GLY A 237 -10.07 10.96 -14.71
CA GLY A 237 -10.24 11.35 -16.10
C GLY A 237 -11.35 10.61 -16.85
N LEU A 238 -12.09 9.71 -16.19
CA LEU A 238 -13.12 8.86 -16.80
C LEU A 238 -14.51 9.13 -16.22
N ASN A 239 -15.40 8.14 -16.27
CA ASN A 239 -16.76 8.32 -15.82
C ASN A 239 -16.84 8.67 -14.34
N TYR A 240 -17.89 9.42 -14.03
CA TYR A 240 -18.23 9.84 -12.70
C TYR A 240 -18.39 8.67 -11.71
N PHE A 241 -17.95 8.88 -10.47
CA PHE A 241 -18.29 8.04 -9.31
C PHE A 241 -18.54 8.86 -8.03
N ASN A 242 -19.19 8.21 -7.06
CA ASN A 242 -19.43 8.72 -5.71
C ASN A 242 -18.43 8.11 -4.72
N TYR A 243 -17.83 8.94 -3.87
CA TYR A 243 -16.93 8.51 -2.80
C TYR A 243 -17.60 8.70 -1.43
N TYR A 244 -17.89 7.61 -0.72
CA TYR A 244 -18.54 7.64 0.59
C TYR A 244 -17.52 7.52 1.71
N TYR A 245 -17.45 8.54 2.57
CA TYR A 245 -16.46 8.61 3.65
C TYR A 245 -17.09 9.01 4.98
N PRO A 246 -16.50 8.61 6.12
CA PRO A 246 -17.01 8.96 7.43
C PRO A 246 -16.75 10.43 7.74
N SER A 247 -17.75 11.10 8.32
CA SER A 247 -17.69 12.53 8.67
C SER A 247 -17.45 12.79 10.16
N ASN A 248 -17.58 11.75 11.00
CA ASN A 248 -17.16 11.76 12.39
C ASN A 248 -16.07 10.71 12.58
N THR A 249 -14.86 11.15 12.90
CA THR A 249 -13.66 10.32 13.02
C THR A 249 -13.06 10.48 14.39
N MET A 250 -12.41 9.42 14.90
CA MET A 250 -11.50 9.56 16.02
C MET A 250 -10.30 10.42 15.60
N SER A 251 -9.69 11.12 16.56
CA SER A 251 -8.49 11.92 16.32
C SER A 251 -7.41 11.11 15.59
N GLY A 252 -6.88 11.65 14.49
CA GLY A 252 -5.85 11.02 13.67
C GLY A 252 -6.37 10.26 12.45
N TYR A 253 -7.68 10.17 12.26
CA TYR A 253 -8.30 9.55 11.08
C TYR A 253 -9.06 10.55 10.19
N GLU A 254 -8.78 11.85 10.33
CA GLU A 254 -9.42 12.90 9.52
C GLU A 254 -9.06 12.79 8.03
N ILE A 255 -7.95 12.11 7.72
CA ILE A 255 -7.44 11.86 6.37
C ILE A 255 -8.26 10.84 5.56
N VAL A 256 -9.41 10.41 6.07
CA VAL A 256 -10.40 9.61 5.33
C VAL A 256 -11.19 10.41 4.29
N GLU A 257 -11.27 11.73 4.49
CA GLU A 257 -11.84 12.63 3.49
C GLU A 257 -10.77 12.92 2.43
N PRO A 258 -10.98 12.67 1.14
CA PRO A 258 -10.06 13.17 0.13
C PRO A 258 -10.24 14.70 0.03
N LEU A 259 -9.17 15.47 0.18
CA LEU A 259 -9.17 16.92 0.01
C LEU A 259 -9.19 17.29 -1.47
N ASP A 260 -8.32 16.65 -2.26
CA ASP A 260 -7.95 17.06 -3.60
C ASP A 260 -8.49 16.09 -4.65
N VAL A 261 -9.65 16.45 -5.21
CA VAL A 261 -10.42 15.59 -6.11
C VAL A 261 -10.81 16.29 -7.40
N THR A 262 -10.90 15.52 -8.47
CA THR A 262 -11.45 15.98 -9.76
C THR A 262 -12.97 16.25 -9.66
N LEU A 263 -13.34 17.48 -9.29
CA LEU A 263 -14.72 17.88 -8.93
C LEU A 263 -15.80 17.61 -9.99
N ASN A 264 -15.44 17.51 -11.28
CA ASN A 264 -16.41 17.23 -12.35
C ASN A 264 -16.76 15.73 -12.48
N THR A 265 -15.93 14.85 -11.92
CA THR A 265 -16.00 13.39 -12.12
C THR A 265 -15.97 12.63 -10.79
N VAL A 266 -15.85 13.33 -9.67
CA VAL A 266 -15.90 12.75 -8.31
C VAL A 266 -16.82 13.60 -7.43
N THR A 267 -17.77 12.96 -6.75
CA THR A 267 -18.52 13.61 -5.66
C THR A 267 -18.27 12.91 -4.35
N LYS A 268 -17.86 13.69 -3.35
CA LYS A 268 -17.66 13.25 -1.97
C LYS A 268 -18.99 13.25 -1.23
N TRP A 269 -19.27 12.17 -0.50
CA TRP A 269 -20.49 12.00 0.29
C TRP A 269 -20.13 11.71 1.76
N PRO A 270 -20.12 12.73 2.63
CA PRO A 270 -19.91 12.52 4.06
C PRO A 270 -21.05 11.67 4.65
N LYS A 271 -20.69 10.74 5.54
CA LYS A 271 -21.62 9.90 6.29
C LYS A 271 -21.32 9.95 7.77
N GLN A 272 -22.34 10.23 8.57
CA GLN A 272 -22.27 10.08 10.02
C GLN A 272 -22.49 8.60 10.35
N VAL A 273 -21.59 8.03 11.14
CA VAL A 273 -21.68 6.67 11.67
C VAL A 273 -21.99 6.73 13.17
N GLY A 274 -22.59 5.67 13.72
CA GLY A 274 -23.13 5.70 15.10
C GLY A 274 -22.09 5.93 16.20
N THR A 275 -20.82 5.62 15.94
CA THR A 275 -19.66 5.89 16.80
C THR A 275 -18.57 6.51 15.95
N ASP A 276 -17.70 7.33 16.55
CA ASP A 276 -16.57 7.93 15.82
C ASP A 276 -15.78 6.87 15.06
N TRP A 277 -15.60 7.14 13.76
CA TRP A 277 -14.97 6.21 12.84
C TRP A 277 -13.48 6.09 13.15
N SER A 278 -12.98 4.88 13.04
CA SER A 278 -11.55 4.58 13.13
C SER A 278 -11.23 3.43 12.19
N TYR A 279 -9.95 3.28 11.87
CA TYR A 279 -9.55 2.17 11.01
C TYR A 279 -9.98 0.81 11.58
N THR A 280 -9.89 0.61 12.91
CA THR A 280 -10.30 -0.65 13.55
C THR A 280 -11.80 -0.96 13.39
N ASN A 281 -12.68 0.04 13.41
CA ASN A 281 -14.13 -0.19 13.30
C ASN A 281 -14.65 -0.09 11.86
N GLY A 282 -13.94 0.61 10.98
CA GLY A 282 -14.33 0.83 9.59
C GLY A 282 -13.66 -0.10 8.59
N CYS A 283 -12.51 -0.67 8.96
CA CYS A 283 -11.69 -1.50 8.10
C CYS A 283 -11.39 -2.84 8.79
N PRO A 284 -12.42 -3.67 9.06
CA PRO A 284 -12.21 -4.96 9.69
C PRO A 284 -11.39 -5.88 8.76
N PRO A 285 -10.48 -6.70 9.30
CA PRO A 285 -9.75 -7.64 8.47
C PRO A 285 -10.69 -8.70 7.88
N HIS A 286 -10.44 -9.11 6.63
CA HIS A 286 -11.16 -10.23 6.04
C HIS A 286 -10.68 -11.56 6.62
N THR A 287 -11.63 -12.49 6.82
CA THR A 287 -11.33 -13.85 7.29
C THR A 287 -10.90 -14.72 6.11
N GLY A 288 -9.60 -14.76 5.81
CA GLY A 288 -9.07 -15.60 4.73
C GLY A 288 -7.81 -15.05 4.06
N GLY A 289 -7.63 -13.72 4.06
CA GLY A 289 -6.35 -13.06 3.78
C GLY A 289 -5.56 -12.78 5.06
N GLY A 290 -4.34 -12.28 4.91
CA GLY A 290 -3.39 -11.94 5.97
C GLY A 290 -3.90 -11.07 7.14
N GLY A 291 -5.15 -10.62 7.13
CA GLY A 291 -5.81 -9.74 8.11
C GLY A 291 -5.71 -10.17 9.58
N THR A 292 -5.46 -11.45 9.88
CA THR A 292 -5.23 -11.89 11.28
C THR A 292 -3.89 -11.37 11.82
N LEU A 293 -2.83 -11.39 10.99
CA LEU A 293 -1.51 -10.85 11.33
C LEU A 293 -1.54 -9.33 11.36
N ARG A 294 -2.32 -8.70 10.46
CA ARG A 294 -2.46 -7.24 10.47
C ARG A 294 -3.25 -6.70 11.67
N SER A 295 -4.31 -7.38 12.12
CA SER A 295 -4.98 -7.01 13.38
C SER A 295 -4.00 -7.04 14.56
N GLN A 296 -3.06 -7.99 14.56
CA GLN A 296 -1.99 -8.05 15.55
C GLN A 296 -0.96 -6.93 15.36
N MET A 297 -0.56 -6.61 14.12
CA MET A 297 0.34 -5.49 13.81
C MET A 297 -0.25 -4.11 14.13
N ILE A 298 -1.53 -3.85 13.83
CA ILE A 298 -2.21 -2.59 14.20
C ILE A 298 -2.28 -2.47 15.72
N THR A 299 -2.61 -3.56 16.42
CA THR A 299 -2.59 -3.59 17.89
C THR A 299 -1.18 -3.32 18.43
N SER A 300 -0.15 -3.92 17.82
CA SER A 300 1.25 -3.69 18.18
C SER A 300 1.74 -2.28 17.82
N GLY A 301 1.28 -1.69 16.72
CA GLY A 301 1.57 -0.32 16.30
C GLY A 301 0.95 0.70 17.25
N GLN A 302 -0.33 0.52 17.61
CA GLN A 302 -0.98 1.32 18.65
C GLN A 302 -0.28 1.19 20.00
N GLN A 303 0.21 -0.01 20.35
CA GLN A 303 1.05 -0.21 21.53
C GLN A 303 2.39 0.51 21.39
N ALA A 304 3.03 0.50 20.22
CA ALA A 304 4.28 1.20 19.96
C ALA A 304 4.11 2.72 20.05
N ASP A 305 3.06 3.30 19.47
CA ASP A 305 2.74 4.73 19.55
C ASP A 305 2.39 5.16 20.99
N SER A 306 1.67 4.31 21.72
CA SER A 306 1.42 4.52 23.15
C SER A 306 2.74 4.46 23.95
N THR A 307 3.65 3.55 23.58
CA THR A 307 4.96 3.39 24.23
C THR A 307 5.89 4.55 23.87
N ALA A 308 5.83 5.07 22.64
CA ALA A 308 6.56 6.25 22.19
C ALA A 308 6.04 7.52 22.88
N SER A 309 4.73 7.63 23.08
CA SER A 309 4.11 8.71 23.85
C SER A 309 4.49 8.63 25.34
N VAL A 310 4.48 7.42 25.92
CA VAL A 310 4.98 7.19 27.30
C VAL A 310 6.48 7.44 27.39
N LEU A 311 7.27 7.06 26.39
CA LEU A 311 8.69 7.34 26.33
C LEU A 311 8.95 8.84 26.21
N ALA A 312 8.20 9.58 25.40
CA ALA A 312 8.27 11.03 25.32
C ALA A 312 7.91 11.68 26.67
N LEU A 313 6.89 11.18 27.36
CA LEU A 313 6.52 11.58 28.73
C LEU A 313 7.60 11.23 29.76
N LEU A 314 8.33 10.12 29.61
CA LEU A 314 9.43 9.72 30.50
C LEU A 314 10.73 10.48 30.19
N VAL A 315 10.96 10.84 28.92
CA VAL A 315 12.09 11.67 28.47
C VAL A 315 11.89 13.12 28.90
N ASP A 316 10.66 13.64 28.84
CA ASP A 316 10.32 15.00 29.30
C ASP A 316 9.99 15.05 30.82
N GLY A 317 9.74 13.90 31.44
CA GLY A 317 9.58 13.73 32.89
C GLY A 317 10.91 13.70 33.67
N GLY A 318 12.04 13.90 32.99
CA GLY A 318 13.38 13.91 33.56
C GLY A 318 14.06 15.27 33.38
N ASP A 319 13.59 16.25 34.16
CA ASP A 319 14.25 17.47 34.69
C ASP A 319 15.58 17.98 34.10
N THR A 320 15.71 17.94 32.76
CA THR A 320 16.92 18.38 32.05
C THR A 320 17.24 19.86 32.32
N PRO A 321 16.26 20.79 32.46
CA PRO A 321 16.53 22.18 32.82
C PRO A 321 17.00 22.38 34.28
N LEU A 322 16.54 21.53 35.22
CA LEU A 322 16.93 21.60 36.63
C LEU A 322 18.34 21.04 36.84
N LEU A 323 18.66 19.90 36.21
CA LEU A 323 20.01 19.34 36.22
C LEU A 323 21.04 20.27 35.53
N THR A 324 20.64 20.93 34.44
CA THR A 324 21.51 21.89 33.75
C THR A 324 21.73 23.15 34.59
N ASN A 325 20.73 23.60 35.36
CA ASN A 325 20.89 24.69 36.32
C ASN A 325 21.75 24.32 37.53
N GLU A 326 21.59 23.11 38.09
CA GLU A 326 22.42 22.62 39.20
C GLU A 326 23.92 22.52 38.79
N VAL A 327 24.20 22.02 37.59
CA VAL A 327 25.57 21.93 37.05
C VAL A 327 26.15 23.32 36.76
N GLN A 328 25.35 24.28 36.31
CA GLN A 328 25.81 25.66 36.06
C GLN A 328 26.02 26.48 37.33
N GLN A 329 25.33 26.14 38.43
CA GLN A 329 25.45 26.83 39.72
C GLN A 329 26.50 26.20 40.65
N SER A 330 26.99 24.99 40.35
CA SER A 330 28.08 24.37 41.10
C SER A 330 29.45 24.94 40.67
N THR A 331 29.88 26.06 41.24
CA THR A 331 31.29 26.48 41.17
C THR A 331 32.17 25.73 42.18
N PRO A 332 33.43 25.37 41.85
CA PRO A 332 34.25 24.48 42.68
C PRO A 332 35.19 25.21 43.65
N PRO A 333 35.24 24.78 44.93
CA PRO A 333 36.43 24.92 45.75
C PRO A 333 36.84 23.64 46.52
N GLN A 334 36.39 22.45 46.12
CA GLN A 334 36.70 21.20 46.85
C GLN A 334 37.49 20.16 46.05
N THR A 335 37.66 20.33 44.73
CA THR A 335 38.39 19.36 43.90
C THR A 335 39.91 19.49 44.00
N VAL A 336 40.44 20.67 44.39
CA VAL A 336 41.89 20.90 44.53
C VAL A 336 42.43 20.27 45.82
N THR A 337 41.63 20.21 46.89
CA THR A 337 42.01 19.56 48.15
C THR A 337 42.05 18.04 48.00
N MET A 338 41.07 17.48 47.28
CA MET A 338 40.99 16.02 47.04
C MET A 338 42.06 15.52 46.05
N TYR A 339 42.49 16.36 45.10
CA TYR A 339 43.61 16.06 44.20
C TYR A 339 44.97 16.03 44.93
N ASN A 340 45.20 16.95 45.89
CA ASN A 340 46.45 16.99 46.66
C ASN A 340 46.55 15.89 47.73
N GLU A 341 45.43 15.40 48.26
CA GLU A 341 45.43 14.24 49.17
C GLU A 341 45.74 12.92 48.43
N LEU A 342 45.29 12.78 47.18
CA LEU A 342 45.52 11.58 46.35
C LEU A 342 46.92 11.54 45.71
N MET A 343 47.57 12.69 45.50
CA MET A 343 48.97 12.76 45.03
C MET A 343 50.01 12.62 46.14
N ALA A 344 49.61 12.60 47.41
CA ALA A 344 50.50 12.39 48.56
C ALA A 344 50.57 10.92 49.02
N THR A 345 49.83 10.01 48.38
CA THR A 345 49.82 8.57 48.70
C THR A 345 50.30 7.65 47.57
N SER A 346 50.94 8.19 46.52
CA SER A 346 51.85 7.44 45.63
C SER A 346 52.77 8.36 44.85
#